data_AF-A0A2P6ARY7-F1
#
_entry.id   AF-A0A2P6ARY7-F1
#
_cell.length_a   1.000
_cell.length_b   1.000
_cell.length_c   1.000
_cell.angle_alpha   90.00
_cell.angle_beta   90.00
_cell.angle_gamma   90.00
#
_symmetry.space_group_name_H-M   'P 1'
#
loop_
_entity.id
_entity.type
_entity.pdbx_description
1 polymer ?
#
loop_
_entity_poly.entity_id
_entity_poly.type
_entity_poly.pdbx_seq_one_letter_code
_entity_poly.pdbx_strand_id
1 'polypeptide(L)'
;GRPGAQQGERPWLGVRVQAAEGGALLGFVQHGGPAEAGGLSAGDLVVAVDGLRISAANWEKRLSRHAVGDLISVYAFRRDEWLACQCRLESAPLDTCVLSLPDDDAARLPAERWPLQ
;
A
#
# COMPACT_ATOMS: atom_id res chain seq x y z
N GLY A 1 -18.58 -6.57 -1.77
CA GLY A 1 -18.16 -5.99 -0.47
C GLY A 1 -18.56 -4.53 -0.44
N ARG A 2 -18.96 -3.97 0.71
CA ARG A 2 -19.29 -2.53 0.81
C ARG A 2 -18.02 -1.71 0.49
N PRO A 3 -18.09 -0.67 -0.34
CA PRO A 3 -16.95 0.22 -0.52
C PRO A 3 -16.57 0.80 0.85
N GLY A 4 -15.26 0.81 1.13
CA GLY A 4 -14.74 1.59 2.25
C GLY A 4 -15.19 3.03 2.05
N ALA A 5 -16.15 3.47 2.86
CA ALA A 5 -16.64 4.83 2.86
C ALA A 5 -15.46 5.80 2.89
N GLN A 6 -15.54 6.82 2.03
CA GLN A 6 -14.58 7.91 1.84
C GLN A 6 -13.78 8.20 3.12
N GLN A 7 -12.58 7.61 3.22
CA GLN A 7 -11.66 7.85 4.31
C GLN A 7 -10.65 8.84 3.77
N GLY A 8 -10.80 10.09 4.20
CA GLY A 8 -9.98 11.23 3.76
C GLY A 8 -8.49 10.92 3.72
N GLU A 9 -7.81 11.61 2.82
CA GLU A 9 -6.36 11.59 2.53
C GLU A 9 -5.50 10.90 3.59
N ARG A 10 -5.50 9.55 3.58
CA ARG A 10 -4.64 8.79 4.47
C ARG A 10 -3.25 8.78 3.86
N PRO A 11 -2.22 9.21 4.61
CA PRO A 11 -0.85 9.14 4.14
C PRO A 11 -0.49 7.68 3.89
N TRP A 12 -0.01 7.42 2.69
CA TRP A 12 0.27 6.09 2.22
C TRP A 12 1.63 6.04 1.53
N LEU A 13 2.33 4.94 1.76
CA LEU A 13 3.68 4.72 1.25
C LEU A 13 3.73 3.64 0.15
N GLY A 14 2.62 2.99 -0.18
CA GLY A 14 2.63 1.95 -1.22
C GLY A 14 3.25 0.63 -0.77
N VAL A 15 3.25 0.30 0.53
CA VAL A 15 3.89 -0.92 1.04
C VAL A 15 2.97 -1.77 1.88
N ARG A 16 3.25 -3.07 1.92
CA ARG A 16 2.66 -4.00 2.87
C ARG A 16 3.74 -4.54 3.78
N VAL A 17 3.59 -4.32 5.08
CA VAL A 17 4.58 -4.71 6.09
C VAL A 17 4.22 -6.02 6.77
N GLN A 18 5.24 -6.76 7.20
CA GLN A 18 5.14 -7.96 8.02
C GLN A 18 5.99 -7.78 9.28
N ALA A 19 5.58 -8.43 10.37
CA ALA A 19 6.36 -8.45 11.60
C ALA A 19 7.67 -9.24 11.36
N ALA A 20 8.79 -8.63 11.75
CA ALA A 20 10.10 -9.26 11.73
C ALA A 20 10.87 -8.83 12.98
N GLU A 21 11.90 -9.60 13.34
CA GLU A 21 12.78 -9.21 14.42
C GLU A 21 13.47 -7.88 14.07
N GLY A 22 13.52 -6.96 15.04
CA GLY A 22 14.22 -5.69 14.86
C GLY A 22 13.46 -4.59 14.08
N GLY A 23 12.36 -4.90 13.38
CA GLY A 23 11.67 -3.88 12.57
C GLY A 23 10.38 -4.33 11.88
N ALA A 24 10.10 -3.73 10.72
CA ALA A 24 9.00 -4.06 9.83
C ALA A 24 9.55 -4.47 8.47
N LEU A 25 9.35 -5.73 8.09
CA LEU A 25 9.77 -6.25 6.79
C LEU A 25 8.79 -5.80 5.70
N LEU A 26 9.30 -5.23 4.62
CA LEU A 26 8.49 -4.91 3.44
C LEU A 26 8.21 -6.20 2.66
N GLY A 27 7.03 -6.79 2.85
CA GLY A 27 6.61 -7.97 2.10
C GLY A 27 6.14 -7.64 0.68
N PHE A 28 5.75 -6.40 0.43
CA PHE A 28 5.36 -5.89 -0.88
C PHE A 28 5.63 -4.39 -0.96
N VAL A 29 6.11 -3.95 -2.13
CA VAL A 29 6.25 -2.54 -2.51
C VAL A 29 5.52 -2.36 -3.84
N GLN A 30 4.60 -1.40 -3.90
CA GLN A 30 3.83 -1.12 -5.09
C GLN A 30 4.71 -0.43 -6.13
N HIS A 31 4.64 -0.93 -7.36
CA HIS A 31 5.27 -0.29 -8.50
C HIS A 31 4.62 1.07 -8.81
N GLY A 32 5.43 2.07 -9.10
CA GLY A 32 5.06 3.47 -9.23
C GLY A 32 4.74 4.15 -7.90
N GLY A 33 4.83 3.45 -6.77
CA GLY A 33 4.42 3.96 -5.47
C GLY A 33 5.50 4.79 -4.75
N PRO A 34 5.13 5.51 -3.68
CA PRO A 34 6.04 6.33 -2.88
C PRO A 34 7.30 5.64 -2.37
N ALA A 35 7.17 4.40 -1.90
CA ALA A 35 8.30 3.61 -1.42
C ALA A 35 9.29 3.27 -2.54
N GLU A 36 8.80 2.86 -3.72
CA GLU A 36 9.68 2.55 -4.85
C GLU A 36 10.38 3.81 -5.34
N ALA A 37 9.66 4.94 -5.43
CA ALA A 37 10.25 6.24 -5.77
C ALA A 37 11.33 6.68 -4.77
N GLY A 38 11.18 6.31 -3.49
CA GLY A 38 12.19 6.49 -2.45
C GLY A 38 13.33 5.47 -2.48
N GLY A 39 13.28 4.46 -3.37
CA GLY A 39 14.32 3.43 -3.50
C GLY A 39 14.16 2.22 -2.58
N LEU A 40 13.05 2.12 -1.84
CA LEU A 40 12.70 0.95 -1.06
C LEU A 40 12.24 -0.19 -1.97
N SER A 41 12.43 -1.42 -1.51
CA SER A 41 12.08 -2.63 -2.24
C SER A 41 11.52 -3.69 -1.30
N ALA A 42 10.78 -4.65 -1.87
CA ALA A 42 10.36 -5.82 -1.11
C ALA A 42 11.59 -6.58 -0.61
N GLY A 43 11.54 -7.04 0.65
CA GLY A 43 12.68 -7.62 1.36
C GLY A 43 13.46 -6.66 2.23
N ASP A 44 13.23 -5.34 2.14
CA ASP A 44 13.86 -4.37 3.03
C ASP A 44 13.27 -4.47 4.45
N LEU A 45 14.14 -4.46 5.46
CA LEU A 45 13.76 -4.43 6.87
C LEU A 45 13.80 -2.99 7.38
N VAL A 46 12.66 -2.33 7.47
CA VAL A 46 12.57 -0.97 7.99
C VAL A 46 12.71 -0.98 9.52
N VAL A 47 13.67 -0.20 10.03
CA VAL A 47 13.98 -0.13 11.47
C VAL A 47 13.63 1.21 12.09
N ALA A 48 13.65 2.30 11.31
CA ALA A 48 13.24 3.62 11.76
C ALA A 48 12.54 4.43 10.66
N VAL A 49 11.60 5.29 11.08
CA VAL A 49 11.01 6.37 10.27
C VAL A 49 11.15 7.67 11.06
N ASP A 50 11.70 8.71 10.44
CA ASP A 50 12.04 10.00 11.05
C ASP A 50 12.83 9.87 12.36
N GLY A 51 13.78 8.92 12.37
CA GLY A 51 14.64 8.63 13.53
C GLY A 51 13.93 7.88 14.66
N LEU A 52 12.64 7.54 14.50
CA LEU A 52 11.86 6.81 15.48
C LEU A 52 11.75 5.35 15.10
N ARG A 53 12.02 4.46 16.08
CA ARG A 53 11.95 3.02 15.88
C ARG A 53 10.55 2.57 15.48
N ILE A 54 10.49 1.68 14.50
CA ILE A 54 9.27 1.10 13.93
C ILE A 54 9.20 -0.40 14.21
N SER A 55 7.98 -0.91 14.28
CA SER A 55 7.63 -2.32 14.17
C SER A 55 6.36 -2.46 13.33
N ALA A 56 6.09 -3.63 12.76
CA ALA A 56 4.87 -3.82 11.96
C ALA A 56 3.58 -3.40 12.70
N ALA A 57 3.55 -3.54 14.03
CA ALA A 57 2.40 -3.15 14.86
C ALA A 57 2.22 -1.62 15.00
N ASN A 58 3.30 -0.83 14.85
CA ASN A 58 3.24 0.63 14.99
C ASN A 58 3.37 1.39 13.67
N TRP A 59 3.64 0.69 12.56
CA TRP A 59 3.75 1.24 11.19
C TRP A 59 2.63 2.21 10.85
N GLU A 60 1.38 1.73 10.87
CA GLU A 60 0.22 2.52 10.47
C GLU A 60 0.04 3.76 11.36
N LYS A 61 0.20 3.58 12.68
CA LYS A 61 0.10 4.65 13.68
C LYS A 61 1.21 5.69 13.53
N ARG A 62 2.36 5.33 12.96
CA ARG A 62 3.46 6.26 12.70
C ARG A 62 3.14 7.07 11.45
N LEU A 63 2.80 6.42 10.34
CA LEU A 63 2.44 7.11 9.10
C LEU A 63 1.25 8.04 9.29
N SER A 64 0.24 7.65 10.08
CA SER A 64 -0.95 8.46 10.34
C SER A 64 -0.69 9.79 11.06
N ARG A 65 0.56 10.06 11.50
CA ARG A 65 0.96 11.35 12.10
C ARG A 65 1.39 12.38 11.09
N HIS A 66 1.60 11.96 9.84
CA HIS A 66 2.03 12.81 8.74
C HIS A 66 0.85 13.16 7.84
N ALA A 67 0.99 14.23 7.07
CA ALA A 67 0.05 14.58 6.03
C ALA A 67 0.42 13.92 4.70
N VAL A 68 -0.55 13.82 3.80
CA VAL A 68 -0.25 13.53 2.39
C VAL A 68 0.63 14.65 1.84
N GLY A 69 1.70 14.27 1.14
CA GLY A 69 2.71 15.16 0.59
C GLY A 69 3.95 15.34 1.48
N ASP A 70 3.92 14.90 2.74
CA ASP A 70 5.05 14.98 3.65
C ASP A 70 6.22 14.12 3.17
N LEU A 71 7.43 14.62 3.38
CA LEU A 71 8.67 13.90 3.11
C LEU A 71 9.19 13.29 4.40
N ILE A 72 9.18 11.96 4.49
CA ILE A 72 9.65 11.21 5.65
C ILE A 72 11.00 10.55 5.36
N SER A 73 11.85 10.46 6.38
CA SER A 73 13.11 9.70 6.31
C SER A 73 12.85 8.26 6.70
N VAL A 74 13.23 7.31 5.85
CA VAL A 74 13.09 5.87 6.10
C VAL A 74 14.48 5.24 6.18
N TYR A 75 14.68 4.47 7.25
CA TYR A 75 15.91 3.75 7.53
C TYR A 75 15.65 2.26 7.53
N ALA A 76 16.35 1.53 6.67
CA ALA A 76 16.12 0.11 6.46
C ALA A 76 17.44 -0.65 6.27
N PHE A 77 17.38 -1.97 6.47
CA PHE A 77 18.41 -2.88 6.04
C PHE A 77 17.97 -3.66 4.80
N ARG A 78 18.84 -3.71 3.81
CA ARG A 78 18.72 -4.64 2.68
C ARG A 78 19.83 -5.66 2.81
N ARG A 79 19.49 -6.85 3.30
CA ARG A 79 20.47 -7.84 3.77
C ARG A 79 21.31 -7.22 4.89
N ASP A 80 22.58 -6.95 4.64
CA ASP A 80 23.52 -6.37 5.61
C ASP A 80 23.87 -4.90 5.30
N GLU A 81 23.23 -4.30 4.29
CA GLU A 81 23.49 -2.93 3.87
C GLU A 81 22.48 -1.96 4.49
N TRP A 82 22.99 -0.84 5.00
CA TRP A 82 22.18 0.24 5.54
C TRP A 82 21.64 1.14 4.42
N LEU A 83 20.33 1.33 4.40
CA LEU A 83 19.63 2.25 3.52
C LEU A 83 19.05 3.41 4.33
N ALA A 84 19.34 4.62 3.88
CA ALA A 84 18.69 5.85 4.33
C ALA A 84 18.13 6.56 3.11
N CYS A 85 16.80 6.67 3.06
CA CYS A 85 16.11 7.29 1.94
C CYS A 85 15.01 8.22 2.41
N GLN A 86 14.57 9.09 1.51
CA GLN A 86 13.44 9.97 1.74
C GLN A 86 12.29 9.54 0.85
N CYS A 87 11.12 9.36 1.45
CA CYS A 87 9.92 8.98 0.73
C CYS A 87 8.84 10.03 0.93
N ARG A 88 8.16 10.42 -0.15
CA ARG A 88 7.07 11.39 -0.10
C ARG A 88 5.74 10.66 0.03
N LEU A 89 5.01 10.87 1.11
CA LEU A 89 3.73 10.21 1.33
C LEU A 89 2.69 10.69 0.31
N GLU A 90 1.94 9.77 -0.27
CA GLU A 90 0.86 10.07 -1.21
C GLU A 90 -0.48 9.63 -0.65
N SER A 91 -1.57 10.07 -1.26
CA SER A 91 -2.90 9.53 -0.96
C SER A 91 -2.97 8.10 -1.51
N ALA A 92 -3.48 7.16 -0.72
CA ALA A 92 -3.75 5.82 -1.24
C ALA A 92 -4.63 5.90 -2.51
N PRO A 93 -4.21 5.32 -3.64
CA PRO A 93 -4.95 5.36 -4.88
C PRO A 93 -6.28 4.64 -4.70
N LEU A 94 -7.32 5.18 -5.31
CA LEU A 94 -8.66 4.61 -5.32
C LEU A 94 -8.74 3.43 -6.31
N ASP A 95 -7.80 2.49 -6.26
CA ASP A 95 -7.73 1.34 -7.18
C ASP A 95 -8.81 0.28 -6.89
N THR A 96 -9.73 0.57 -5.96
CA THR A 96 -10.94 -0.22 -5.76
C THR A 96 -11.98 0.19 -6.80
N CYS A 97 -11.96 -0.47 -7.96
CA CYS A 97 -13.12 -0.47 -8.86
C CYS A 97 -14.28 -1.20 -8.20
N VAL A 98 -15.33 -0.49 -7.82
CA VAL A 98 -16.60 -1.11 -7.42
C VAL A 98 -17.37 -1.43 -8.69
N LEU A 99 -17.37 -2.71 -9.08
CA LEU A 99 -18.31 -3.18 -10.09
C LEU A 99 -19.68 -3.38 -9.41
N SER A 100 -20.54 -2.38 -9.52
CA SER A 100 -21.95 -2.54 -9.15
C SER A 100 -22.65 -3.27 -10.29
N LEU A 101 -23.11 -4.51 -10.04
CA LEU A 101 -24.09 -5.12 -10.92
C LEU A 101 -25.35 -4.25 -10.81
N PRO A 102 -25.88 -3.68 -11.91
CA PRO A 102 -27.21 -3.11 -11.85
C PRO A 102 -28.18 -4.22 -11.42
N ASP A 103 -29.04 -3.93 -10.45
CA ASP A 103 -30.19 -4.77 -10.08
C ASP A 103 -31.21 -4.75 -11.23
N ASP A 104 -30.80 -5.19 -12.42
CA ASP A 104 -31.69 -5.35 -13.55
C ASP A 104 -31.91 -6.85 -13.75
N ASP A 105 -32.98 -7.34 -13.11
CA ASP A 105 -33.52 -8.69 -13.27
C ASP A 105 -33.99 -8.95 -14.73
N ALA A 106 -33.86 -7.97 -15.64
CA ALA A 106 -34.32 -8.06 -17.02
C ALA A 106 -33.31 -8.64 -18.03
N ALA A 107 -32.07 -8.96 -17.66
CA ALA A 107 -31.03 -9.41 -18.60
C ALA A 107 -30.68 -10.90 -18.55
N ARG A 108 -31.58 -11.77 -18.03
CA ARG A 108 -31.51 -13.23 -18.32
C ARG A 108 -31.94 -13.48 -19.76
N LEU A 109 -31.10 -13.11 -20.72
CA LEU A 109 -31.19 -13.67 -22.06
C LEU A 109 -30.84 -15.17 -21.93
N PRO A 110 -31.67 -16.08 -22.48
CA PRO A 110 -31.42 -17.51 -22.39
C PRO A 110 -30.09 -17.85 -23.07
N ALA A 111 -29.22 -18.51 -22.31
CA ALA A 111 -27.94 -19.02 -22.73
C ALA A 111 -28.13 -20.21 -23.67
N GLU A 112 -28.58 -19.97 -24.90
CA GLU A 112 -28.75 -21.04 -25.88
C GLU A 112 -28.75 -20.48 -27.31
N ARG A 113 -27.58 -20.00 -27.75
CA ARG A 113 -27.21 -20.10 -29.17
C ARG A 113 -25.72 -19.87 -29.39
N TRP A 114 -24.93 -20.89 -29.10
CA TRP A 114 -23.54 -20.94 -29.56
C TRP A 114 -23.52 -21.63 -30.93
N PRO A 115 -23.18 -20.95 -32.06
CA PRO A 115 -22.99 -21.64 -33.32
C PRO A 115 -21.53 -22.11 -33.42
N LEU A 116 -21.31 -23.41 -33.27
CA LEU A 116 -20.17 -24.06 -33.91
C LEU A 116 -20.61 -24.41 -35.34
N GLN A 117 -19.91 -23.87 -36.33
CA GLN A 117 -19.82 -24.46 -37.67
C GLN A 117 -18.81 -25.60 -37.65
#